data_AF-A0A0N8KMS4-F1
#
_entry.id   AF-A0A0N8KMS4-F1
#
_cell.length_a   1.000
_cell.length_b   1.000
_cell.length_c   1.000
_cell.angle_alpha   90.00
_cell.angle_beta   90.00
_cell.angle_gamma   90.00
#
_symmetry.space_group_name_H-M   'P 1'
#
loop_
_entity.id
_entity.type
_entity.pdbx_description
1 polymer ?
#
loop_
_entity_poly.entity_id
_entity_poly.type
_entity_poly.pdbx_seq_one_letter_code
_entity_poly.pdbx_strand_id
1 'polypeptide(L)'
;MENPLTSISTETPDQSTIRTLIKITSTALMLSAIALILWQVIAPLPPALQALASFVQVIALIHAIEGVIAAIFILRDRLRTSDQPVSDQPVSDQPTSTLLAVIQGALYTFFVGTIGLSEILTASAVESPNDAEPMS
;
A
#
# COMPACT_ATOMS: atom_id res chain seq x y z
N MET A 1 -50.62 22.41 5.02
CA MET A 1 -49.33 22.79 4.42
C MET A 1 -48.28 21.93 5.09
N GLU A 2 -47.99 20.78 4.51
CA GLU A 2 -46.97 19.86 5.01
C GLU A 2 -45.62 20.32 4.48
N ASN A 3 -44.67 20.53 5.40
CA ASN A 3 -43.35 21.03 5.11
C ASN A 3 -42.50 19.84 4.60
N PRO A 4 -42.01 19.83 3.35
CA PRO A 4 -41.17 18.74 2.88
C PRO A 4 -39.79 18.92 3.50
N LEU A 5 -39.58 18.35 4.68
CA LEU A 5 -38.26 18.10 5.21
C LEU A 5 -37.57 17.14 4.24
N THR A 6 -36.76 17.72 3.36
CA THR A 6 -35.74 17.03 2.56
C THR A 6 -35.01 16.05 3.45
N SER A 7 -35.34 14.77 3.32
CA SER A 7 -34.58 13.67 3.90
C SER A 7 -33.23 13.64 3.19
N ILE A 8 -32.27 14.42 3.70
CA ILE A 8 -30.86 14.26 3.36
C ILE A 8 -30.48 12.88 3.85
N SER A 9 -30.60 11.89 2.96
CA SER A 9 -30.05 10.57 3.18
C SER A 9 -28.54 10.75 3.17
N THR A 10 -27.94 10.80 4.34
CA THR A 10 -26.49 10.63 4.49
C THR A 10 -26.19 9.19 4.10
N GLU A 11 -26.02 8.95 2.80
CA GLU A 11 -25.43 7.69 2.32
C GLU A 11 -24.04 7.59 2.94
N THR A 12 -23.90 6.63 3.84
CA THR A 12 -22.58 6.29 4.39
C THR A 12 -21.79 5.67 3.24
N PRO A 13 -20.59 6.20 2.93
CA PRO A 13 -19.80 5.67 1.83
C PRO A 13 -19.46 4.20 2.11
N ASP A 14 -19.53 3.36 1.07
CA ASP A 14 -19.19 1.95 1.21
C ASP A 14 -17.70 1.76 1.58
N GLN A 15 -17.37 0.59 2.11
CA GLN A 15 -16.00 0.25 2.55
C GLN A 15 -14.94 0.31 1.44
N SER A 16 -15.30 0.01 0.19
CA SER A 16 -14.41 0.08 -0.96
C SER A 16 -14.09 1.54 -1.34
N THR A 17 -15.08 2.42 -1.20
CA THR A 17 -14.95 3.87 -1.40
C THR A 17 -14.04 4.46 -0.32
N ILE A 18 -14.27 4.10 0.95
CA ILE A 18 -13.42 4.53 2.06
C ILE A 18 -11.98 4.06 1.83
N ARG A 19 -11.76 2.79 1.46
CA ARG A 19 -10.41 2.26 1.19
C ARG A 19 -9.73 3.03 0.07
N THR A 20 -10.43 3.28 -1.04
CA THR A 20 -9.89 4.03 -2.18
C THR A 20 -9.52 5.45 -1.77
N LEU A 21 -10.37 6.12 -1.00
CA LEU A 21 -10.12 7.46 -0.50
C LEU A 21 -8.88 7.51 0.41
N ILE A 22 -8.70 6.52 1.28
CA ILE A 22 -7.50 6.39 2.13
C ILE A 22 -6.25 6.26 1.27
N LYS A 23 -6.26 5.40 0.23
CA LYS A 23 -5.09 5.22 -0.65
C LYS A 23 -4.71 6.51 -1.37
N ILE A 24 -5.71 7.22 -1.92
CA ILE A 24 -5.50 8.49 -2.64
C ILE A 24 -4.95 9.54 -1.67
N THR A 25 -5.58 9.68 -0.50
CA THR A 25 -5.17 10.66 0.51
C THR A 25 -3.76 10.37 1.01
N SER A 26 -3.46 9.11 1.32
CA SER A 26 -2.13 8.64 1.75
C SER A 26 -1.07 8.96 0.70
N THR A 27 -1.34 8.65 -0.57
CA THR A 27 -0.42 8.93 -1.68
C THR A 27 -0.17 10.43 -1.83
N ALA A 28 -1.23 11.26 -1.78
CA ALA A 28 -1.12 12.71 -1.89
C ALA A 28 -0.34 13.32 -0.71
N LEU A 29 -0.55 12.81 0.51
CA LEU A 29 0.21 13.19 1.69
C LEU A 29 1.69 12.82 1.54
N MET A 30 2.01 11.63 1.01
CA MET A 30 3.41 11.26 0.79
C MET A 30 4.09 12.07 -0.32
N LEU A 31 3.41 12.41 -1.40
CA LEU A 31 3.98 13.32 -2.41
C LEU A 31 4.25 14.71 -1.82
N SER A 32 3.32 15.21 -1.00
CA SER A 32 3.49 16.48 -0.28
C SER A 32 4.66 16.41 0.71
N ALA A 33 4.82 15.28 1.38
CA ALA A 33 5.91 15.01 2.30
C ALA A 33 7.28 15.08 1.59
N ILE A 34 7.40 14.38 0.47
CA ILE A 34 8.62 14.38 -0.35
C ILE A 34 8.93 15.80 -0.84
N ALA A 35 7.93 16.54 -1.32
CA ALA A 35 8.11 17.92 -1.75
C ALA A 35 8.65 18.82 -0.62
N LEU A 36 8.12 18.64 0.60
CA LEU A 36 8.57 19.40 1.77
C LEU A 36 10.00 19.04 2.19
N ILE A 37 10.37 17.76 2.13
CA ILE A 37 11.74 17.29 2.38
C ILE A 37 12.70 17.85 1.32
N LEU A 38 12.32 17.80 0.04
CA LEU A 38 13.12 18.36 -1.05
C LEU A 38 13.29 19.88 -0.90
N TRP A 39 12.24 20.59 -0.47
CA TRP A 39 12.36 22.02 -0.16
C TRP A 39 13.44 22.27 0.88
N GLN A 40 13.44 21.53 2.00
CA GLN A 40 14.44 21.70 3.07
C GLN A 40 15.88 21.55 2.61
N VAL A 41 16.14 20.71 1.60
CA VAL A 41 17.47 20.52 1.02
C VAL A 41 17.94 21.77 0.27
N ILE A 42 17.01 22.49 -0.35
CA ILE A 42 17.31 23.64 -1.22
C ILE A 42 17.28 24.95 -0.42
N ALA A 43 16.36 25.09 0.53
CA ALA A 43 16.16 26.29 1.32
C ALA A 43 15.62 25.98 2.73
N PRO A 44 15.99 26.77 3.75
CA PRO A 44 15.42 26.62 5.09
C PRO A 44 13.91 26.88 5.04
N LEU A 45 13.15 26.03 5.73
CA LEU A 45 11.71 26.23 5.83
C LEU A 45 11.36 27.41 6.75
N PRO A 46 10.27 28.13 6.47
CA PRO A 46 9.68 29.05 7.42
C PRO A 46 9.38 28.35 8.77
N PRO A 47 9.53 29.03 9.92
CA PRO A 47 9.31 28.43 11.24
C PRO A 47 7.94 27.75 11.39
N ALA A 48 6.89 28.31 10.77
CA ALA A 48 5.55 27.76 10.79
C ALA A 48 5.45 26.34 10.17
N LEU A 49 6.31 26.03 9.20
CA LEU A 49 6.34 24.72 8.54
C LEU A 49 7.33 23.76 9.18
N GLN A 50 8.18 24.22 10.11
CA GLN A 50 9.26 23.41 10.65
C GLN A 50 8.73 22.26 11.53
N ALA A 51 7.70 22.52 12.35
CA ALA A 51 7.05 21.47 13.13
C ALA A 51 6.34 20.44 12.23
N LEU A 52 5.66 20.90 11.18
CA LEU A 52 5.03 20.03 10.20
C LEU A 52 6.07 19.16 9.48
N ALA A 53 7.22 19.73 9.13
CA ALA A 53 8.28 18.99 8.45
C ALA A 53 8.88 17.88 9.32
N SER A 54 9.13 18.13 10.60
CA SER A 54 9.60 17.07 11.52
C SER A 54 8.58 15.93 11.63
N PHE A 55 7.29 16.27 11.73
CA PHE A 55 6.22 15.28 11.77
C PHE A 55 6.15 14.46 10.48
N VAL A 56 6.21 15.14 9.34
CA VAL A 56 6.23 14.53 8.01
C VAL A 56 7.43 13.60 7.80
N GLN A 57 8.61 13.96 8.31
CA GLN A 57 9.80 13.09 8.25
C GLN A 57 9.58 11.77 8.99
N VAL A 58 8.93 11.80 10.17
CA VAL A 58 8.60 10.59 10.93
C VAL A 58 7.62 9.72 10.15
N ILE A 59 6.58 10.30 9.54
CA ILE A 59 5.63 9.55 8.70
C ILE A 59 6.35 8.93 7.50
N ALA A 60 7.17 9.71 6.79
CA ALA A 60 7.94 9.22 5.64
C ALA A 60 8.86 8.06 6.03
N LEU A 61 9.47 8.11 7.23
CA LEU A 61 10.29 7.02 7.75
C LEU A 61 9.47 5.76 8.03
N ILE A 62 8.29 5.88 8.64
CA ILE A 62 7.39 4.74 8.87
C ILE A 62 7.01 4.09 7.54
N HIS A 63 6.61 4.87 6.55
CA HIS A 63 6.27 4.38 5.21
C HIS A 63 7.47 3.71 4.53
N ALA A 64 8.69 4.24 4.70
CA ALA A 64 9.91 3.63 4.20
C ALA A 64 10.15 2.24 4.82
N ILE A 65 9.94 2.10 6.13
CA ILE A 65 10.04 0.83 6.83
C ILE A 65 9.00 -0.17 6.31
N GLU A 66 7.75 0.27 6.12
CA GLU A 66 6.67 -0.57 5.56
C GLU A 66 7.01 -1.05 4.15
N GLY A 67 7.53 -0.16 3.30
CA GLY A 67 8.00 -0.53 1.96
C GLY A 67 9.11 -1.58 1.98
N VAL A 68 10.07 -1.47 2.90
CA VAL A 68 11.13 -2.47 3.08
C VAL A 68 10.56 -3.82 3.55
N ILE A 69 9.60 -3.81 4.48
CA ILE A 69 8.93 -5.03 4.95
C ILE A 69 8.23 -5.72 3.77
N ALA A 70 7.48 -4.98 2.96
CA ALA A 70 6.81 -5.50 1.77
C ALA A 70 7.81 -6.12 0.78
N ALA A 71 8.95 -5.45 0.54
CA ALA A 71 10.01 -5.94 -0.34
C ALA A 71 10.54 -7.32 0.10
N ILE A 72 10.82 -7.47 1.41
CA ILE A 72 11.33 -8.72 1.98
C ILE A 72 10.29 -9.83 1.86
N PHE A 73 9.02 -9.53 2.13
CA PHE A 73 7.93 -10.51 2.02
C PHE A 73 7.77 -11.02 0.58
N ILE A 74 7.71 -10.11 -0.40
CA ILE A 74 7.59 -10.48 -1.82
C ILE A 74 8.80 -11.29 -2.27
N LEU A 75 10.02 -10.87 -1.89
CA LEU A 75 11.23 -11.58 -2.27
C LEU A 75 11.23 -13.01 -1.70
N ARG A 76 10.89 -13.16 -0.42
CA ARG A 76 10.80 -14.47 0.24
C ARG A 76 9.78 -15.38 -0.45
N ASP A 77 8.63 -14.83 -0.81
CA ASP A 77 7.55 -15.56 -1.46
C ASP A 77 7.97 -16.06 -2.84
N ARG A 78 8.52 -15.18 -3.69
CA ARG A 78 9.02 -15.54 -5.03
C ARG A 78 10.15 -16.56 -5.00
N LEU A 79 11.04 -16.50 -4.00
CA LEU A 79 12.09 -17.50 -3.81
C LEU A 79 11.49 -18.86 -3.46
N ARG A 80 10.45 -18.90 -2.61
CA ARG A 80 9.76 -20.15 -2.24
C ARG A 80 9.04 -20.80 -3.44
N THR A 81 8.37 -19.99 -4.27
CA THR A 81 7.64 -20.50 -5.45
C THR A 81 8.60 -20.99 -6.55
N SER A 82 9.81 -20.44 -6.63
CA SER A 82 10.81 -20.86 -7.62
C SER A 82 11.32 -22.30 -7.40
N ASP A 83 11.22 -22.82 -6.17
CA ASP A 83 11.63 -24.18 -5.81
C ASP A 83 10.52 -25.24 -6.04
N GLN A 84 9.32 -24.83 -6.45
CA GLN A 84 8.17 -25.72 -6.61
C GLN A 84 8.10 -26.24 -8.07
N PRO A 85 8.12 -27.57 -8.31
CA PRO A 85 8.08 -28.11 -9.66
C PRO A 85 6.76 -27.73 -10.35
N VAL A 86 6.89 -27.13 -11.54
CA VAL A 86 5.81 -26.60 -12.38
C VAL A 86 4.85 -27.73 -12.74
N SER A 87 3.63 -27.68 -12.22
CA SER A 87 2.50 -28.46 -12.74
C SER A 87 1.75 -27.59 -13.75
N ASP A 88 1.54 -28.11 -14.96
CA ASP A 88 1.03 -27.42 -16.14
C ASP A 88 -0.30 -26.66 -15.88
N GLN A 89 -0.23 -25.34 -15.67
CA GLN A 89 -1.37 -24.44 -15.80
C GLN A 89 -0.99 -23.23 -16.65
N PRO A 90 -1.93 -22.68 -17.45
CA PRO A 90 -1.65 -21.59 -18.37
C PRO A 90 -1.48 -20.31 -17.56
N VAL A 91 -0.22 -19.96 -17.25
CA VAL A 91 0.14 -18.70 -16.58
C VAL A 91 -0.04 -17.55 -17.58
N SER A 92 -1.26 -17.05 -17.67
CA SER A 92 -1.51 -15.70 -18.15
C SER A 92 -1.11 -14.74 -17.05
N ASP A 93 0.19 -14.43 -16.96
CA ASP A 93 0.69 -13.12 -16.54
C ASP A 93 2.20 -13.11 -16.78
N GLN A 94 2.63 -12.14 -17.57
CA GLN A 94 3.99 -11.93 -18.00
C GLN A 94 4.96 -11.96 -16.80
N PRO A 95 6.13 -12.62 -16.89
CA PRO A 95 7.06 -12.71 -15.76
C PRO A 95 7.65 -11.32 -15.51
N THR A 96 6.98 -10.53 -14.69
CA THR A 96 7.56 -9.36 -14.04
C THR A 96 8.75 -9.90 -13.27
N SER A 97 9.98 -9.58 -13.72
CA SER A 97 11.20 -10.07 -13.07
C SER A 97 11.10 -9.92 -11.55
N THR A 98 11.57 -10.90 -10.77
CA THR A 98 11.46 -10.92 -9.30
C THR A 98 11.84 -9.58 -8.67
N LEU A 99 12.91 -8.97 -9.19
CA LEU A 99 13.38 -7.66 -8.76
C LEU A 99 12.36 -6.54 -9.02
N LEU A 100 11.72 -6.52 -10.19
CA LEU A 100 10.70 -5.53 -10.53
C LEU A 100 9.45 -5.69 -9.66
N ALA A 101 9.02 -6.92 -9.37
CA ALA A 101 7.90 -7.19 -8.46
C ALA A 101 8.20 -6.71 -7.03
N VAL A 102 9.42 -6.96 -6.54
CA VAL A 102 9.88 -6.48 -5.24
C VAL A 102 9.88 -4.94 -5.18
N ILE A 103 10.44 -4.28 -6.20
CA ILE A 103 10.47 -2.81 -6.27
C ILE A 103 9.05 -2.23 -6.34
N GLN A 104 8.19 -2.81 -7.17
CA GLN A 104 6.81 -2.34 -7.33
C GLN A 104 6.02 -2.48 -6.03
N GLY A 105 6.10 -3.63 -5.35
CA GLY A 105 5.43 -3.82 -4.07
C GLY A 105 5.98 -2.90 -2.97
N ALA A 106 7.30 -2.74 -2.90
CA ALA A 106 7.93 -1.82 -1.95
C ALA A 106 7.47 -0.37 -2.15
N LEU A 107 7.47 0.12 -3.39
CA LEU A 107 7.01 1.46 -3.73
C LEU A 107 5.51 1.63 -3.48
N TYR A 108 4.72 0.63 -3.85
CA TYR A 108 3.28 0.64 -3.58
C TYR A 108 2.99 0.82 -2.09
N THR A 109 3.61 -0.01 -1.25
CA THR A 109 3.47 0.09 0.21
C THR A 109 4.03 1.39 0.75
N PHE A 110 5.15 1.89 0.22
CA PHE A 110 5.68 3.18 0.62
C PHE A 110 4.67 4.33 0.41
N PHE A 111 3.99 4.37 -0.73
CA PHE A 111 3.03 5.46 -1.00
C PHE A 111 1.67 5.26 -0.33
N VAL A 112 1.20 4.02 -0.23
CA VAL A 112 -0.13 3.71 0.30
C VAL A 112 -0.11 3.51 1.83
N GLY A 113 1.04 3.14 2.39
CA GLY A 113 1.25 2.83 3.79
C GLY A 113 0.77 1.43 4.18
N THR A 114 0.37 1.28 5.45
CA THR A 114 -0.16 0.03 6.04
C THR A 114 -1.24 -0.67 5.22
N ILE A 115 -2.13 0.07 4.54
CA ILE A 115 -3.15 -0.53 3.66
C ILE A 115 -2.48 -1.30 2.51
N GLY A 116 -1.45 -0.72 1.90
CA GLY A 116 -0.71 -1.37 0.82
C GLY A 116 0.05 -2.60 1.32
N LEU A 117 0.65 -2.52 2.52
CA LEU A 117 1.27 -3.68 3.16
C LEU A 117 0.25 -4.80 3.42
N SER A 118 -0.94 -4.46 3.93
CA SER A 118 -1.98 -5.43 4.25
C SER A 118 -2.47 -6.19 3.01
N GLU A 119 -2.54 -5.51 1.86
CA GLU A 119 -2.94 -6.12 0.59
C GLU A 119 -1.88 -7.08 0.06
N ILE A 120 -0.59 -6.72 0.16
CA ILE A 120 0.52 -7.62 -0.20
C ILE A 120 0.52 -8.86 0.69
N LEU A 121 0.38 -8.69 2.00
CA LEU A 121 0.33 -9.82 2.94
C LEU A 121 -0.88 -10.72 2.69
N THR A 122 -2.03 -10.15 2.35
CA THR A 122 -3.24 -10.92 2.02
C THR A 122 -3.06 -11.68 0.71
N ALA A 123 -2.49 -11.05 -0.32
CA ALA A 123 -2.22 -11.72 -1.60
C ALA A 123 -1.24 -12.90 -1.44
N SER A 124 -0.15 -12.72 -0.69
CA SER A 124 0.81 -13.80 -0.40
C SER A 124 0.23 -14.91 0.50
N ALA A 125 -0.81 -14.63 1.29
CA ALA A 125 -1.50 -15.66 2.08
C ALA A 125 -2.45 -16.52 1.23
N VAL A 126 -3.13 -15.91 0.25
CA VAL A 126 -4.07 -16.60 -0.65
C VAL A 126 -3.34 -17.48 -1.69
N GLU A 127 -2.11 -17.11 -2.08
CA GLU A 127 -1.27 -17.91 -2.98
C GLU A 127 -0.57 -19.13 -2.33
N SER A 128 -0.87 -19.48 -1.07
CA SER A 128 -0.38 -20.70 -0.42
C SER A 128 -1.49 -21.77 -0.41
N PRO A 129 -1.63 -22.62 -1.45
CA PRO A 129 -2.70 -23.61 -1.51
C PRO A 129 -2.21 -24.86 -0.78
N ASN A 130 -2.37 -24.89 0.54
CA ASN A 130 -2.17 -26.14 1.30
C ASN A 130 -3.27 -26.44 2.32
N ASP A 131 -4.39 -25.70 2.25
CA ASP A 131 -5.59 -25.98 3.07
C ASP A 131 -6.72 -26.55 2.20
N ALA A 132 -6.39 -27.38 1.20
CA ALA A 132 -7.37 -28.30 0.63
C ALA A 132 -7.52 -29.50 1.59
N GLU A 133 -8.72 -29.60 2.16
CA GLU A 133 -9.23 -30.54 3.16
C GLU A 133 -8.60 -31.95 3.22
N PRO A 134 -8.43 -32.53 4.42
CA PRO A 134 -8.58 -33.97 4.54
C PRO A 134 -10.07 -34.33 4.34
N MET A 135 -10.42 -34.80 3.15
CA MET A 135 -11.66 -35.57 2.99
C MET A 135 -11.58 -36.83 3.86
N SER A 136 -12.39 -36.87 4.91
CA SER A 136 -12.73 -38.06 5.68
C SER A 136 -14.22 -38.33 5.58
#